data_AF-A0A7Y5TQ15-F1
#
_entry.id   AF-A0A7Y5TQ15-F1
#
_cell.length_a   1.000
_cell.length_b   1.000
_cell.length_c   1.000
_cell.angle_alpha   90.00
_cell.angle_beta   90.00
_cell.angle_gamma   90.00
#
_symmetry.space_group_name_H-M   'P 1'
#
loop_
_entity.id
_entity.type
_entity.pdbx_description
1 polymer ?
#
loop_
_entity_poly.entity_id
_entity_poly.type
_entity_poly.pdbx_seq_one_letter_code
_entity_poly.pdbx_strand_id
1 'polypeptide(L)'
;MAVTIKVRKDGPYLVDGEFTLIDHEGNVIEAKPGKNGNVSLCRCGASSRKPFCDGTHSRIGFKGAEEAAAAFDAGKAGTSGQV
;
A
#
# COMPACT_ATOMS: atom_id res chain seq x y z
N MET A 1 3.46 22.81 -3.85
CA MET A 1 2.58 21.91 -3.05
C MET A 1 2.93 20.50 -3.46
N ALA A 2 3.50 19.70 -2.56
CA ALA A 2 3.96 18.36 -2.88
C ALA A 2 3.10 17.35 -2.11
N VAL A 3 2.50 16.41 -2.83
CA VAL A 3 1.83 15.25 -2.22
C VAL A 3 2.89 14.17 -2.05
N THR A 4 3.01 13.65 -0.83
CA THR A 4 3.93 12.54 -0.54
C THR A 4 3.14 11.27 -0.30
N ILE A 5 3.41 10.24 -1.10
CA ILE A 5 2.84 8.91 -0.91
C ILE A 5 3.95 7.99 -0.39
N LYS A 6 3.85 7.58 0.87
CA LYS A 6 4.82 6.66 1.50
C LYS A 6 4.25 5.25 1.49
N VAL A 7 5.04 4.28 1.04
CA VAL A 7 4.71 2.86 1.12
C VAL A 7 5.21 2.33 2.45
N ARG A 8 4.32 1.90 3.35
CA ARG A 8 4.73 1.28 4.61
C ARG A 8 5.02 -0.20 4.39
N LYS A 9 6.18 -0.69 4.87
CA LYS A 9 6.51 -2.13 4.86
C LYS A 9 5.34 -2.95 5.42
N ASP A 10 4.90 -3.95 4.67
CA ASP A 10 3.78 -4.84 5.01
C ASP A 10 2.47 -4.12 5.37
N GLY A 11 2.32 -2.88 4.93
CA GLY A 11 1.28 -1.96 5.37
C GLY A 11 0.65 -1.13 4.25
N PRO A 12 -0.21 -0.16 4.64
CA PRO A 12 -0.93 0.69 3.70
C PRO A 12 -0.03 1.73 3.02
N TYR A 13 -0.59 2.42 2.02
CA TYR A 13 -0.05 3.68 1.54
C TYR A 13 -0.42 4.81 2.50
N LEU A 14 0.54 5.65 2.87
CA LEU A 14 0.33 6.85 3.66
C LEU A 14 0.42 8.05 2.72
N VAL A 15 -0.70 8.72 2.51
CA VAL A 15 -0.78 9.93 1.69
C VAL A 15 -0.75 11.15 2.62
N ASP A 16 0.17 12.05 2.35
CA ASP A 16 0.41 13.27 3.11
C ASP A 16 0.43 14.48 2.16
N GLY A 17 -0.14 15.59 2.62
CA GLY A 17 -0.32 16.82 1.83
C GLY A 17 -1.77 17.05 1.40
N GLU A 18 -1.98 18.05 0.55
CA GLU A 18 -3.28 18.41 -0.01
C GLU A 18 -3.57 17.58 -1.26
N PHE A 19 -4.62 16.76 -1.22
CA PHE A 19 -5.02 15.91 -2.35
C PHE A 19 -6.54 15.72 -2.39
N THR A 20 -7.04 15.34 -3.56
CA THR A 20 -8.43 14.92 -3.75
C THR A 20 -8.44 13.45 -4.16
N LEU A 21 -9.22 12.64 -3.45
CA LEU A 21 -9.42 11.24 -3.80
C LEU A 21 -10.70 11.14 -4.64
N ILE A 22 -10.58 10.58 -5.84
CA ILE A 22 -11.70 10.33 -6.74
C ILE A 22 -11.80 8.84 -7.05
N ASP A 23 -13.02 8.34 -7.29
CA ASP A 23 -13.23 7.00 -7.80
C ASP A 23 -13.17 6.94 -9.34
N HIS A 24 -13.39 5.75 -9.90
CA HIS A 24 -13.40 5.52 -11.34
C HIS A 24 -14.55 6.19 -12.10
N GLU A 25 -15.59 6.63 -11.41
CA GLU A 25 -16.74 7.37 -11.96
C GLU A 25 -16.57 8.89 -11.81
N GLY A 26 -15.49 9.34 -11.13
CA GLY A 26 -15.19 10.74 -10.88
C GLY A 26 -15.84 11.29 -9.60
N ASN A 27 -16.48 10.46 -8.77
CA ASN A 27 -17.02 10.91 -7.49
C ASN A 27 -15.90 11.17 -6.49
N VAL A 28 -16.01 12.26 -5.73
CA VAL A 28 -15.07 12.58 -4.67
C VAL A 28 -15.32 11.69 -3.46
N ILE A 29 -14.28 11.00 -3.02
CA ILE A 29 -14.30 10.21 -1.79
C ILE A 29 -13.72 11.07 -0.67
N GLU A 30 -14.51 11.27 0.39
CA GLU A 30 -14.06 11.97 1.59
C GLU A 30 -12.96 11.19 2.32
N ALA A 31 -11.72 11.62 2.16
CA ALA A 31 -10.56 11.05 2.82
C ALA A 31 -10.35 11.71 4.19
N LYS A 32 -10.84 11.08 5.26
CA LYS A 32 -10.66 11.58 6.63
C LYS A 32 -9.21 11.32 7.09
N PRO A 33 -8.40 12.36 7.38
CA PRO A 33 -7.06 12.19 7.90
C PRO A 33 -7.08 11.48 9.25
N GLY A 34 -6.11 10.60 9.47
CA GLY A 34 -5.87 9.99 10.78
C GLY A 34 -5.25 10.97 11.77
N LYS A 35 -4.90 10.48 12.96
CA LYS A 35 -4.30 11.27 14.04
C LYS A 35 -3.03 12.04 13.64
N ASN A 36 -2.31 11.57 12.63
CA ASN A 36 -1.05 12.16 12.16
C ASN A 36 -1.23 13.06 10.93
N GLY A 37 -2.46 13.44 10.58
CA GLY A 37 -2.73 14.27 9.40
C GLY A 37 -2.63 13.54 8.06
N ASN A 38 -2.22 12.26 8.06
CA ASN A 38 -2.12 11.45 6.86
C ASN A 38 -3.33 10.54 6.66
N VAL A 39 -3.57 10.16 5.40
CA VAL A 39 -4.60 9.20 5.02
C VAL A 39 -3.95 7.86 4.71
N SER A 40 -4.52 6.79 5.27
CA SER A 40 -4.04 5.43 5.04
C SER A 40 -4.91 4.70 4.02
N LEU A 41 -4.37 4.41 2.84
CA LEU A 41 -5.06 3.65 1.79
C LEU A 41 -4.67 2.18 1.84
N CYS A 42 -5.66 1.30 1.66
CA CYS A 42 -5.47 -0.14 1.68
C CYS A 42 -4.56 -0.58 0.54
N ARG A 43 -3.50 -1.32 0.88
CA ARG A 43 -2.63 -2.01 -0.07
C ARG A 43 -2.81 -3.53 -0.08
N CYS A 44 -3.34 -4.09 1.01
CA CYS A 44 -3.41 -5.55 1.21
C CYS A 44 -4.64 -6.23 0.57
N GLY A 45 -5.59 -5.47 0.01
CA GLY A 45 -6.81 -6.01 -0.59
C GLY A 45 -7.88 -6.53 0.40
N ALA A 46 -7.51 -6.82 1.65
CA ALA A 46 -8.42 -7.43 2.63
C ALA A 46 -9.21 -6.45 3.51
N SER A 47 -9.06 -5.13 3.33
CA SER A 47 -9.79 -4.17 4.17
C SER A 47 -11.31 -4.24 3.96
N SER A 48 -12.09 -4.10 5.02
CA SER A 48 -13.55 -3.96 4.95
C SER A 48 -13.99 -2.50 4.75
N ARG A 49 -13.07 -1.54 4.76
CA ARG A 49 -13.34 -0.10 4.62
C ARG A 49 -12.64 0.49 3.39
N LYS A 50 -12.57 -0.26 2.30
CA LYS A 50 -11.93 0.19 1.06
C LYS A 50 -12.52 1.53 0.60
N PRO A 51 -11.68 2.45 0.08
CA PRO A 51 -10.25 2.31 -0.24
C PRO A 51 -9.30 2.48 0.98
N PHE A 52 -9.82 2.69 2.18
CA PHE A 52 -9.02 2.97 3.38
C PHE A 52 -8.48 1.72 4.06
N CYS A 53 -7.40 1.90 4.83
CA CYS A 53 -6.85 0.85 5.68
C CYS A 53 -7.58 0.79 7.03
N ASP A 54 -7.96 -0.41 7.44
CA ASP A 54 -8.61 -0.72 8.73
C ASP A 54 -7.75 -1.60 9.64
N GLY A 55 -6.45 -1.73 9.34
CA GLY A 55 -5.52 -2.58 10.07
C GLY A 55 -5.62 -4.08 9.76
N THR A 56 -6.47 -4.49 8.80
CA THR A 56 -6.59 -5.91 8.43
C THR A 56 -5.26 -6.48 7.89
N HIS A 57 -4.41 -5.67 7.26
CA HIS A 57 -3.09 -6.07 6.77
C HIS A 57 -2.23 -6.78 7.83
N SER A 58 -2.22 -6.29 9.07
CA SER A 58 -1.46 -6.91 10.16
C SER A 58 -2.05 -8.25 10.58
N ARG A 59 -3.38 -8.38 10.55
CA ARG A 59 -4.11 -9.59 10.95
C ARG A 59 -3.91 -10.74 9.97
N ILE A 60 -3.84 -10.43 8.68
CA ILE A 60 -3.63 -11.43 7.61
C ILE A 60 -2.16 -11.68 7.28
N GLY A 61 -1.22 -11.01 7.98
CA GLY A 61 0.21 -11.13 7.70
C GLY A 61 0.57 -10.67 6.28
N PHE A 62 -0.05 -9.60 5.78
CA PHE A 62 0.19 -9.11 4.42
C PHE A 62 1.68 -8.86 4.20
N LYS A 63 2.22 -9.44 3.12
CA LYS A 63 3.59 -9.22 2.68
C LYS A 63 3.62 -8.32 1.47
N GLY A 64 4.23 -7.16 1.64
CA GLY A 64 4.35 -6.17 0.57
C GLY A 64 5.17 -6.71 -0.59
N ALA A 65 4.82 -6.30 -1.82
CA ALA A 65 5.49 -6.75 -3.02
C ALA A 65 7.00 -6.43 -3.06
N GLU A 66 7.50 -5.51 -2.23
CA GLU A 66 8.93 -5.21 -2.10
C GLU A 66 9.69 -6.41 -1.52
N GLU A 67 9.10 -7.14 -0.57
CA GLU A 67 9.66 -8.41 -0.09
C GLU A 67 9.42 -9.55 -1.09
N ALA A 68 8.27 -9.58 -1.78
CA ALA A 68 7.98 -10.61 -2.77
C ALA A 68 8.82 -10.48 -4.06
N ALA A 69 9.11 -9.25 -4.49
CA ALA A 69 9.99 -8.95 -5.60
C ALA A 69 11.44 -9.30 -5.24
N ALA A 70 11.90 -8.90 -4.05
CA ALA A 70 13.22 -9.31 -3.56
C ALA A 70 13.37 -10.84 -3.47
N ALA A 71 12.33 -11.56 -3.03
CA ALA A 71 12.33 -13.02 -3.01
C ALA A 71 12.32 -13.63 -4.42
N PHE A 72 11.57 -13.05 -5.36
CA PHE A 72 11.53 -13.47 -6.76
C PHE A 72 12.88 -13.23 -7.46
N ASP A 73 13.49 -12.06 -7.26
CA ASP A 73 14.79 -11.69 -7.82
C ASP A 73 15.92 -12.54 -7.22
N ALA A 74 15.88 -12.82 -5.91
CA ALA A 74 16.79 -13.77 -5.27
C ALA A 74 16.64 -15.19 -5.85
N GLY A 75 15.43 -15.60 -6.20
CA GLY A 75 15.14 -16.86 -6.90
C GLY A 75 15.74 -16.94 -8.31
N LYS A 76 15.97 -15.80 -8.99
CA LYS A 76 16.66 -15.76 -10.29
C LYS A 76 18.19 -15.78 -10.18
N ALA A 77 18.77 -15.44 -9.04
CA ALA A 77 20.22 -15.48 -8.84
C ALA A 77 20.79 -16.91 -8.68
N GLY A 78 19.93 -17.93 -8.55
CA GLY A 78 20.30 -19.31 -8.25
C GLY A 78 20.29 -20.32 -9.41
N THR A 79 20.20 -19.90 -10.69
CA THR A 79 20.26 -20.83 -11.84
C THR A 79 21.22 -20.35 -12.94
N SER A 80 22.48 -20.13 -12.57
CA SER A 80 23.59 -20.19 -13.53
C SER A 80 24.50 -21.35 -13.10
N GLY A 81 24.23 -22.54 -13.60
CA GLY A 81 25.06 -23.72 -13.30
C GLY A 81 24.39 -25.05 -13.58
N GLN A 82 23.81 -25.23 -14.77
CA GLN A 82 23.61 -26.58 -15.30
C GLN A 82 24.02 -26.61 -16.78
N VAL A 83 25.30 -26.90 -17.00
CA VAL A 83 25.84 -27.62 -18.16
C VAL A 83 26.81 -28.68 -17.65
#